data_AF-A0A535J4C3-F1
#
_entry.id   AF-A0A535J4C3-F1
#
_cell.length_a   1.000
_cell.length_b   1.000
_cell.length_c   1.000
_cell.angle_alpha   90.00
_cell.angle_beta   90.00
_cell.angle_gamma   90.00
#
_symmetry.space_group_name_H-M   'P 1'
#
loop_
_entity.id
_entity.type
_entity.pdbx_description
1 polymer ?
#
loop_
_entity_poly.entity_id
_entity_poly.type
_entity_poly.pdbx_seq_one_letter_code
_entity_poly.pdbx_strand_id
1 'polypeptide(L)'
;MDNPPAPGPARPADMIDSKSESRPQGSTRLDATQPPGDRTTRDATGPAPGLREQFGATRAAAVGLVKAHLELARAEFADILDEVKLVAVLVGLAFVALFAVSLLLPIGLSLFIGETLFGSLGWGVLHGTLLLLGVAMAAVLVALGAGGGRVGLDFLIGALSGLAVGLALGLNLTNRFWTAVGNTFASNIGADVRPLIVAMLVGAIVLGLLGLVAGSRGGGFIGAFVGGLGGAIFGALLGALTSVAIGPRVGAAIGLAVALIIWPIAMSIGVARRGVDTEALKNRFWPDETIETTKETIEWVRERTPLGPRS
;
A
#
# COMPACT_ATOMS: atom_id res chain seq x y z
N MET A 1 24.45 -28.06 -52.94
CA MET A 1 25.25 -27.77 -51.71
C MET A 1 24.22 -27.32 -50.70
N ASP A 2 23.59 -28.31 -50.11
CA ASP A 2 22.29 -28.19 -49.46
C ASP A 2 22.51 -28.26 -47.96
N ASN A 3 22.11 -27.20 -47.27
CA ASN A 3 22.19 -27.11 -45.82
C ASN A 3 21.36 -28.23 -45.17
N PRO A 4 21.87 -28.87 -44.10
CA PRO A 4 21.12 -29.89 -43.39
C PRO A 4 19.88 -29.29 -42.70
N PRO A 5 18.77 -30.05 -42.59
CA PRO A 5 17.54 -29.55 -41.99
C PRO A 5 17.70 -29.28 -40.49
N ALA A 6 17.05 -28.19 -40.04
CA ALA A 6 16.99 -27.78 -38.65
C ALA A 6 16.37 -28.88 -37.76
N PRO A 7 16.93 -29.16 -36.56
CA PRO A 7 16.37 -30.14 -35.65
C PRO A 7 15.02 -29.66 -35.10
N GLY A 8 14.00 -30.51 -35.26
CA GLY A 8 12.66 -30.31 -34.71
C GLY A 8 12.63 -30.33 -33.17
N PRO A 9 11.54 -29.83 -32.56
CA PRO A 9 11.47 -29.61 -31.12
C PRO A 9 11.48 -30.92 -30.33
N ALA A 10 12.46 -31.05 -29.42
CA ALA A 10 12.54 -32.13 -28.47
C ALA A 10 11.44 -32.01 -27.40
N ARG A 11 10.50 -32.97 -27.37
CA ARG A 11 9.93 -33.52 -26.13
C ARG A 11 10.82 -34.70 -25.77
N PRO A 12 11.25 -34.88 -24.51
CA PRO A 12 10.40 -35.43 -23.44
C PRO A 12 10.68 -34.76 -22.08
N ALA A 13 9.73 -34.74 -21.12
CA ALA A 13 9.73 -35.65 -19.97
C ALA A 13 11.14 -36.00 -19.45
N ASP A 14 11.36 -35.73 -18.16
CA ASP A 14 12.59 -35.94 -17.38
C ASP A 14 13.53 -34.73 -17.25
N MET A 15 13.07 -33.70 -16.53
CA MET A 15 13.92 -32.90 -15.64
C MET A 15 13.04 -32.13 -14.64
N ILE A 16 12.47 -32.89 -13.70
CA ILE A 16 11.90 -32.38 -12.46
C ILE A 16 12.91 -32.68 -11.36
N ASP A 17 13.58 -31.65 -10.83
CA ASP A 17 14.00 -31.46 -9.43
C ASP A 17 14.90 -30.21 -9.36
N SER A 18 14.98 -29.38 -8.33
CA SER A 18 14.28 -29.20 -7.06
C SER A 18 14.77 -27.84 -6.52
N LYS A 19 13.87 -26.87 -6.33
CA LYS A 19 14.14 -25.80 -5.36
C LYS A 19 12.90 -25.65 -4.50
N SER A 20 12.96 -26.46 -3.44
CA SER A 20 11.94 -26.73 -2.44
C SER A 20 11.34 -25.45 -1.86
N GLU A 21 10.04 -25.32 -2.07
CA GLU A 21 9.11 -24.59 -1.23
C GLU A 21 9.24 -25.05 0.23
N SER A 22 9.43 -24.11 1.13
CA SER A 22 9.31 -24.31 2.57
C SER A 22 7.83 -24.44 2.94
N ARG A 23 7.29 -25.63 2.72
CA ARG A 23 6.00 -26.09 3.24
C ARG A 23 6.29 -27.15 4.31
N PRO A 24 5.71 -27.08 5.51
CA PRO A 24 5.86 -28.16 6.48
C PRO A 24 4.96 -29.33 6.06
N GLN A 25 5.55 -30.27 5.35
CA GLN A 25 5.07 -31.65 5.18
C GLN A 25 6.32 -32.52 5.40
N GLY A 26 6.36 -33.54 6.24
CA GLY A 26 5.39 -34.23 7.05
C GLY A 26 6.07 -35.50 7.56
N SER A 27 5.26 -36.46 7.98
CA SER A 27 5.54 -37.89 7.84
C SER A 27 6.86 -38.40 8.42
N THR A 28 6.77 -38.90 9.65
CA THR A 28 7.63 -39.95 10.18
C THR A 28 7.86 -41.01 9.10
N ARG A 29 9.06 -41.00 8.52
CA ARG A 29 9.59 -42.11 7.75
C ARG A 29 9.59 -43.30 8.70
N LEU A 30 8.82 -44.34 8.37
CA LEU A 30 8.93 -45.64 9.00
C LEU A 30 10.36 -46.12 8.79
N ASP A 31 11.15 -46.07 9.85
CA ASP A 31 12.49 -46.63 9.89
C ASP A 31 12.35 -48.16 9.74
N ALA A 32 12.89 -48.69 8.64
CA ALA A 32 12.77 -50.09 8.27
C ALA A 32 13.76 -50.99 9.03
N THR A 33 14.05 -50.65 10.30
CA THR A 33 14.95 -51.40 11.20
C THR A 33 14.36 -51.60 12.59
N GLN A 34 13.04 -51.55 12.73
CA GLN A 34 12.38 -52.03 13.95
C GLN A 34 12.20 -53.56 13.85
N PRO A 35 12.73 -54.35 14.81
CA PRO A 35 12.45 -55.79 14.85
C PRO A 35 10.93 -55.99 14.98
N PRO A 36 10.36 -57.09 14.47
CA PRO A 36 8.94 -57.37 14.60
C PRO A 36 8.63 -57.64 16.07
N GLY A 37 8.33 -56.58 16.82
CA GLY A 37 8.14 -56.60 18.26
C GLY A 37 6.88 -55.81 18.61
N ASP A 38 5.85 -56.57 18.99
CA ASP A 38 4.65 -56.17 19.71
C ASP A 38 3.82 -55.03 19.13
N ARG A 39 3.11 -55.36 18.04
CA ARG A 39 1.68 -54.99 18.03
C ARG A 39 1.05 -55.82 19.14
N THR A 40 0.99 -55.28 20.35
CA THR A 40 0.01 -55.75 21.33
C THR A 40 -1.35 -55.49 20.69
N THR A 41 -1.87 -56.52 20.05
CA THR A 41 -3.30 -56.80 20.03
C THR A 41 -3.79 -56.46 21.42
N ARG A 42 -4.57 -55.38 21.56
CA ARG A 42 -5.38 -55.23 22.77
C ARG A 42 -6.24 -56.47 22.79
N ASP A 43 -5.93 -57.39 23.68
CA ASP A 43 -6.72 -58.56 23.95
C ASP A 43 -8.17 -58.13 24.12
N ALA A 44 -9.00 -58.56 23.18
CA ALA A 44 -10.46 -58.42 23.23
C ALA A 44 -11.05 -59.44 24.22
N THR A 45 -10.45 -59.57 25.41
CA THR A 45 -10.86 -60.50 26.47
C THR A 45 -11.03 -59.82 27.83
N GLY A 46 -11.31 -58.52 27.85
CA GLY A 46 -11.90 -57.85 29.01
C GLY A 46 -13.43 -58.00 29.02
N PRO A 47 -14.10 -58.00 30.18
CA PRO A 47 -15.57 -57.96 30.24
C PRO A 47 -16.10 -56.81 29.38
N ALA A 48 -17.17 -57.05 28.60
CA ALA A 48 -17.78 -56.02 27.77
C ALA A 48 -18.07 -54.76 28.62
N PRO A 49 -17.67 -53.54 28.18
CA PRO A 49 -17.78 -52.33 28.99
C PRO A 49 -19.21 -52.16 29.48
N GLY A 50 -19.39 -51.93 30.78
CA GLY A 50 -20.72 -51.78 31.36
C GLY A 50 -21.45 -50.56 30.79
N LEU A 51 -22.79 -50.58 30.77
CA LEU A 51 -23.61 -49.46 30.23
C LEU A 51 -23.21 -48.09 30.81
N ARG A 52 -22.87 -48.03 32.10
CA ARG A 52 -22.37 -46.79 32.75
C ARG A 52 -21.03 -46.31 32.18
N GLU A 53 -20.17 -47.24 31.80
CA GLU A 53 -18.83 -46.96 31.27
C GLU A 53 -18.91 -46.49 29.82
N GLN A 54 -19.80 -47.10 29.02
CA GLN A 54 -20.13 -46.63 27.67
C GLN A 54 -20.81 -45.24 27.70
N PHE A 55 -21.70 -45.00 28.66
CA PHE A 55 -22.34 -43.70 28.85
C PHE A 55 -21.32 -42.65 29.28
N GLY A 56 -20.38 -43.01 30.16
CA GLY A 56 -19.27 -42.16 30.58
C GLY A 56 -18.34 -41.80 29.41
N ALA A 57 -17.99 -42.78 28.57
CA ALA A 57 -17.17 -42.57 27.38
C ALA A 57 -17.88 -41.65 26.35
N THR A 58 -19.18 -41.84 26.15
CA THR A 58 -20.00 -41.00 25.25
C THR A 58 -20.10 -39.57 25.78
N ARG A 59 -20.34 -39.40 27.09
CA ARG A 59 -20.36 -38.09 27.74
C ARG A 59 -18.98 -37.41 27.66
N ALA A 60 -17.90 -38.15 27.87
CA ALA A 60 -16.54 -37.61 27.79
C ALA A 60 -16.20 -37.17 26.36
N ALA A 61 -16.59 -37.94 25.35
CA ALA A 61 -16.43 -37.56 23.95
C ALA A 61 -17.25 -36.31 23.60
N ALA A 62 -18.50 -36.21 24.07
CA ALA A 62 -19.34 -35.03 23.86
C ALA A 62 -18.74 -33.77 24.51
N VAL A 63 -18.26 -33.89 25.76
CA VAL A 63 -17.57 -32.79 26.46
C VAL A 63 -16.26 -32.42 25.74
N GLY A 64 -15.51 -33.40 25.24
CA GLY A 64 -14.29 -33.17 24.46
C GLY A 64 -14.56 -32.39 23.17
N LEU A 65 -15.62 -32.73 22.44
CA LEU A 65 -16.02 -32.03 21.21
C LEU A 65 -16.41 -30.56 21.48
N VAL A 66 -17.19 -30.32 22.54
CA VAL A 66 -17.56 -28.95 22.94
C VAL A 66 -16.32 -28.15 23.35
N LYS A 67 -15.39 -28.76 24.08
CA LYS A 67 -14.14 -28.11 24.47
C LYS A 67 -13.30 -27.73 23.25
N ALA A 68 -13.23 -28.59 22.24
CA ALA A 68 -12.52 -28.29 21.00
C ALA A 68 -13.11 -27.08 20.25
N HIS A 69 -14.45 -26.98 20.16
CA HIS A 69 -15.10 -25.81 19.57
C HIS A 69 -14.83 -24.52 20.37
N LEU A 70 -14.81 -24.62 21.70
CA LEU A 70 -14.48 -23.48 22.58
C LEU A 70 -13.02 -23.06 22.43
N GLU A 71 -12.09 -24.00 22.27
CA GLU A 71 -10.67 -23.73 22.04
C GLU A 71 -10.44 -23.09 20.66
N LEU A 72 -11.09 -23.60 19.60
CA LEU A 72 -11.07 -22.99 18.26
C LEU A 72 -11.63 -21.56 18.29
N ALA A 73 -12.84 -21.39 18.84
CA ALA A 73 -13.46 -20.07 18.95
C ALA A 73 -12.59 -19.09 19.74
N ARG A 74 -12.00 -19.53 20.86
CA ARG A 74 -11.08 -18.69 21.64
C ARG A 74 -9.85 -18.29 20.83
N ALA A 75 -9.27 -19.19 20.04
CA ALA A 75 -8.13 -18.89 19.19
C ALA A 75 -8.48 -17.85 18.12
N GLU A 76 -9.56 -18.07 17.37
CA GLU A 76 -10.04 -17.14 16.33
C GLU A 76 -10.39 -15.76 16.94
N PHE A 77 -11.04 -15.74 18.12
CA PHE A 77 -11.30 -14.48 18.84
C PHE A 77 -10.02 -13.77 19.31
N ALA A 78 -8.98 -14.50 19.70
CA ALA A 78 -7.71 -13.89 20.11
C ALA A 78 -7.04 -13.18 18.92
N ASP A 79 -7.04 -13.81 17.75
CA ASP A 79 -6.50 -13.23 16.52
C ASP A 79 -7.30 -11.99 16.09
N ILE A 80 -8.64 -12.07 16.13
CA ILE A 80 -9.52 -10.92 15.86
C ILE A 80 -9.25 -9.78 16.85
N LEU A 81 -9.07 -10.09 18.14
CA LEU A 81 -8.80 -9.08 19.16
C LEU A 81 -7.47 -8.35 18.93
N ASP A 82 -6.42 -9.06 18.54
CA ASP A 82 -5.13 -8.44 18.24
C ASP A 82 -5.23 -7.53 17.01
N GLU A 83 -6.03 -7.94 16.04
CA GLU A 83 -6.27 -7.15 14.84
C GLU A 83 -7.12 -5.89 15.12
N VAL A 84 -8.13 -6.02 15.98
CA VAL A 84 -8.92 -4.88 16.49
C VAL A 84 -8.03 -3.90 17.26
N LYS A 85 -7.09 -4.38 18.09
CA LYS A 85 -6.14 -3.50 18.79
C LYS A 85 -5.26 -2.73 17.80
N LEU A 86 -4.72 -3.39 16.78
CA LEU A 86 -3.91 -2.75 15.76
C LEU A 86 -4.71 -1.64 15.04
N VAL A 87 -5.94 -1.93 14.63
CA VAL A 87 -6.81 -0.94 14.00
C VAL A 87 -7.15 0.21 14.96
N ALA A 88 -7.45 -0.08 16.22
CA ALA A 88 -7.72 0.94 17.22
C ALA A 88 -6.52 1.90 17.42
N VAL A 89 -5.30 1.37 17.41
CA VAL A 89 -4.06 2.19 17.46
C VAL A 89 -3.93 3.05 16.20
N LEU A 90 -4.17 2.50 15.02
CA LEU A 90 -4.08 3.26 13.75
C LEU A 90 -5.15 4.35 13.66
N VAL A 91 -6.39 4.06 14.06
CA VAL A 91 -7.48 5.04 14.12
C VAL A 91 -7.17 6.12 15.15
N GLY A 92 -6.64 5.73 16.33
CA GLY A 92 -6.20 6.68 17.36
C GLY A 92 -5.07 7.59 16.85
N LEU A 93 -4.09 7.04 16.15
CA LEU A 93 -3.00 7.81 15.52
C LEU A 93 -3.55 8.79 14.48
N ALA A 94 -4.45 8.35 13.62
CA ALA A 94 -5.09 9.21 12.62
C ALA A 94 -5.86 10.35 13.28
N PHE A 95 -6.63 10.05 14.34
CA PHE A 95 -7.38 11.05 15.09
C PHE A 95 -6.45 12.10 15.73
N VAL A 96 -5.40 11.66 16.44
CA VAL A 96 -4.42 12.57 17.06
C VAL A 96 -3.73 13.43 16.00
N ALA A 97 -3.35 12.85 14.87
CA ALA A 97 -2.73 13.59 13.78
C ALA A 97 -3.67 14.64 13.17
N LEU A 98 -4.93 14.29 12.91
CA LEU A 98 -5.94 15.24 12.40
C LEU A 98 -6.29 16.32 13.43
N PHE A 99 -6.35 15.97 14.70
CA PHE A 99 -6.52 16.93 15.78
C PHE A 99 -5.36 17.92 15.81
N ALA A 100 -4.12 17.45 15.75
CA ALA A 100 -2.95 18.32 15.68
C ALA A 100 -2.98 19.22 14.43
N VAL A 101 -3.36 18.69 13.26
CA VAL A 101 -3.58 19.48 12.03
C VAL A 101 -4.62 20.58 12.25
N SER A 102 -5.72 20.28 12.93
CA SER A 102 -6.78 21.26 13.21
C SER A 102 -6.29 22.42 14.08
N LEU A 103 -5.29 22.19 14.95
CA LEU A 103 -4.64 23.23 15.75
C LEU A 103 -3.55 23.97 14.95
N LEU A 104 -2.77 23.24 14.14
CA LEU A 104 -1.69 23.78 13.32
C LEU A 104 -2.19 24.64 12.17
N LEU A 105 -3.35 24.35 11.58
CA LEU A 105 -3.89 25.11 10.46
C LEU A 105 -4.15 26.59 10.79
N PRO A 106 -4.92 26.95 11.84
CA PRO A 106 -5.17 28.36 12.16
C PRO A 106 -3.90 29.09 12.60
N ILE A 107 -3.04 28.44 13.39
CA ILE A 107 -1.76 29.01 13.84
C ILE A 107 -0.82 29.20 12.65
N GLY A 108 -0.66 28.15 11.86
CA GLY A 108 0.19 28.10 10.69
C GLY A 108 -0.24 29.03 9.59
N LEU A 109 -1.54 29.11 9.30
CA LEU A 109 -2.07 30.04 8.32
C LEU A 109 -1.88 31.49 8.78
N SER A 110 -2.09 31.78 10.07
CA SER A 110 -1.83 33.13 10.62
C SER A 110 -0.35 33.50 10.56
N LEU A 111 0.56 32.57 10.88
CA LEU A 111 2.01 32.75 10.79
C LEU A 111 2.50 32.82 9.33
N PHE A 112 1.85 32.11 8.42
CA PHE A 112 2.21 32.08 7.00
C PHE A 112 1.69 33.31 6.25
N ILE A 113 0.51 33.83 6.60
CA ILE A 113 -0.02 35.08 6.04
C ILE A 113 0.66 36.30 6.66
N GLY A 114 0.87 36.27 7.98
CA GLY A 114 1.71 37.26 8.65
C GLY A 114 3.10 37.27 8.01
N GLU A 115 3.59 36.07 7.68
CA GLU A 115 4.89 35.90 7.09
C GLU A 115 5.01 34.97 5.87
N THR A 116 4.68 35.55 4.74
CA THR A 116 5.44 35.35 3.50
C THR A 116 6.97 35.69 3.68
N LEU A 117 7.42 36.10 4.89
CA LEU A 117 8.73 36.64 5.28
C LEU A 117 9.52 35.86 6.42
N PHE A 118 9.00 34.87 7.18
CA PHE A 118 9.57 34.50 8.54
C PHE A 118 10.59 33.35 8.52
N GLY A 119 11.16 33.00 7.37
CA GLY A 119 12.19 31.97 7.34
C GLY A 119 11.69 30.62 7.87
N SER A 120 12.47 29.93 8.72
CA SER A 120 12.32 28.49 8.99
C SER A 120 11.04 28.05 9.71
N LEU A 121 10.34 28.94 10.44
CA LEU A 121 9.17 28.55 11.25
C LEU A 121 7.92 28.27 10.41
N GLY A 122 7.61 29.11 9.42
CA GLY A 122 6.45 28.91 8.52
C GLY A 122 6.57 27.62 7.70
N TRP A 123 7.78 27.34 7.19
CA TRP A 123 8.09 26.07 6.53
C TRP A 123 7.90 24.88 7.47
N GLY A 124 8.40 24.96 8.69
CA GLY A 124 8.22 23.90 9.69
C GLY A 124 6.76 23.57 9.97
N VAL A 125 5.91 24.60 10.12
CA VAL A 125 4.46 24.38 10.32
C VAL A 125 3.80 23.78 9.07
N LEU A 126 4.15 24.26 7.88
CA LEU A 126 3.65 23.69 6.62
C LEU A 126 4.05 22.21 6.48
N HIS A 127 5.33 21.89 6.64
CA HIS A 127 5.83 20.52 6.55
C HIS A 127 5.23 19.62 7.63
N GLY A 128 5.12 20.11 8.87
CA GLY A 128 4.47 19.40 9.95
C GLY A 128 3.01 19.08 9.64
N THR A 129 2.27 20.05 9.10
CA THR A 129 0.86 19.87 8.70
C THR A 129 0.74 18.83 7.57
N LEU A 130 1.56 18.95 6.52
CA LEU A 130 1.56 18.00 5.40
C LEU A 130 1.96 16.58 5.86
N LEU A 131 2.95 16.47 6.74
CA LEU A 131 3.37 15.20 7.30
C LEU A 131 2.25 14.54 8.11
N LEU A 132 1.59 15.28 9.00
CA LEU A 132 0.50 14.77 9.81
C LEU A 132 -0.71 14.35 8.96
N LEU A 133 -1.02 15.09 7.90
CA LEU A 133 -2.04 14.67 6.92
C LEU A 133 -1.65 13.37 6.22
N GLY A 134 -0.40 13.26 5.78
CA GLY A 134 0.13 12.03 5.17
C GLY A 134 0.08 10.83 6.11
N VAL A 135 0.47 11.02 7.38
CA VAL A 135 0.42 9.99 8.43
C VAL A 135 -1.02 9.59 8.75
N ALA A 136 -1.93 10.55 8.91
CA ALA A 136 -3.34 10.28 9.16
C ALA A 136 -3.95 9.45 8.01
N MET A 137 -3.67 9.86 6.78
CA MET A 137 -4.12 9.14 5.59
C MET A 137 -3.51 7.73 5.53
N ALA A 138 -2.21 7.59 5.73
CA ALA A 138 -1.53 6.30 5.78
C ALA A 138 -2.15 5.38 6.84
N ALA A 139 -2.38 5.88 8.06
CA ALA A 139 -2.95 5.12 9.15
C ALA A 139 -4.38 4.66 8.83
N VAL A 140 -5.22 5.53 8.27
CA VAL A 140 -6.58 5.17 7.81
C VAL A 140 -6.52 4.11 6.72
N LEU A 141 -5.66 4.28 5.71
CA LEU A 141 -5.57 3.31 4.62
C LEU A 141 -5.09 1.94 5.11
N VAL A 142 -4.09 1.89 5.98
CA VAL A 142 -3.63 0.62 6.59
C VAL A 142 -4.72 0.01 7.46
N ALA A 143 -5.46 0.81 8.23
CA ALA A 143 -6.60 0.34 9.01
C ALA A 143 -7.69 -0.29 8.11
N LEU A 144 -7.91 0.27 6.92
CA LEU A 144 -8.81 -0.25 5.90
C LEU A 144 -8.24 -1.44 5.10
N GLY A 145 -7.08 -1.99 5.49
CA GLY A 145 -6.48 -3.17 4.86
C GLY A 145 -5.51 -2.86 3.72
N ALA A 146 -5.11 -1.60 3.50
CA ALA A 146 -4.02 -1.32 2.58
C ALA A 146 -2.70 -1.89 3.14
N GLY A 147 -1.99 -2.68 2.34
CA GLY A 147 -0.72 -3.29 2.77
C GLY A 147 0.32 -2.22 3.15
N GLY A 148 0.89 -2.32 4.35
CA GLY A 148 1.86 -1.36 4.87
C GLY A 148 3.12 -1.22 4.00
N GLY A 149 3.57 -2.31 3.37
CA GLY A 149 4.70 -2.27 2.42
C GLY A 149 4.43 -1.36 1.21
N ARG A 150 3.17 -1.23 0.78
CA ARG A 150 2.80 -0.33 -0.30
C ARG A 150 2.79 1.12 0.14
N VAL A 151 2.24 1.41 1.32
CA VAL A 151 2.30 2.76 1.90
C VAL A 151 3.76 3.22 2.04
N GLY A 152 4.66 2.31 2.40
CA GLY A 152 6.11 2.55 2.40
C GLY A 152 6.69 2.81 1.00
N LEU A 153 6.24 2.09 -0.03
CA LEU A 153 6.64 2.36 -1.42
C LEU A 153 6.15 3.73 -1.90
N ASP A 154 4.89 4.09 -1.60
CA ASP A 154 4.33 5.40 -1.93
C ASP A 154 5.10 6.52 -1.22
N PHE A 155 5.54 6.28 0.03
CA PHE A 155 6.44 7.18 0.76
C PHE A 155 7.79 7.31 0.07
N LEU A 156 8.39 6.21 -0.37
CA LEU A 156 9.67 6.21 -1.09
C LEU A 156 9.56 6.99 -2.41
N ILE A 157 8.47 6.82 -3.17
CA ILE A 157 8.21 7.60 -4.39
C ILE A 157 8.16 9.09 -4.07
N GLY A 158 7.42 9.48 -3.02
CA GLY A 158 7.37 10.85 -2.54
C GLY A 158 8.76 11.36 -2.15
N ALA A 159 9.47 10.65 -1.28
CA ALA A 159 10.79 11.02 -0.78
C ALA A 159 11.82 11.19 -1.90
N LEU A 160 11.88 10.26 -2.86
CA LEU A 160 12.79 10.35 -4.01
C LEU A 160 12.43 11.52 -4.93
N SER A 161 11.14 11.76 -5.16
CA SER A 161 10.67 12.89 -5.97
C SER A 161 11.02 14.23 -5.31
N GLY A 162 10.79 14.34 -4.01
CA GLY A 162 11.14 15.54 -3.25
C GLY A 162 12.64 15.75 -3.12
N LEU A 163 13.43 14.68 -2.97
CA LEU A 163 14.89 14.74 -3.01
C LEU A 163 15.38 15.25 -4.37
N ALA A 164 14.84 14.71 -5.46
CA ALA A 164 15.20 15.13 -6.82
C ALA A 164 14.88 16.63 -7.03
N VAL A 165 13.68 17.08 -6.65
CA VAL A 165 13.30 18.50 -6.74
C VAL A 165 14.17 19.37 -5.83
N GLY A 166 14.40 18.93 -4.58
CA GLY A 166 15.19 19.66 -3.61
C GLY A 166 16.64 19.85 -4.03
N LEU A 167 17.25 18.81 -4.63
CA LEU A 167 18.59 18.91 -5.20
C LEU A 167 18.62 19.77 -6.46
N ALA A 168 17.64 19.61 -7.36
CA ALA A 168 17.56 20.39 -8.60
C ALA A 168 17.48 21.89 -8.32
N LEU A 169 16.61 22.29 -7.38
CA LEU A 169 16.44 23.69 -7.00
C LEU A 169 17.55 24.17 -6.05
N GLY A 170 17.91 23.37 -5.03
CA GLY A 170 18.86 23.76 -3.99
C GLY A 170 20.30 23.85 -4.45
N LEU A 171 20.70 23.05 -5.44
CA LEU A 171 22.00 23.17 -6.13
C LEU A 171 21.95 24.13 -7.33
N ASN A 172 20.81 24.79 -7.52
CA ASN A 172 20.57 25.75 -8.57
C ASN A 172 20.78 25.18 -9.99
N LEU A 173 20.51 23.88 -10.17
CA LEU A 173 20.77 23.17 -11.44
C LEU A 173 19.92 23.73 -12.58
N THR A 174 18.67 24.10 -12.29
CA THR A 174 17.74 24.65 -13.28
C THR A 174 18.15 26.03 -13.76
N ASN A 175 18.51 26.94 -12.86
CA ASN A 175 19.03 28.26 -13.24
C ASN A 175 20.33 28.15 -14.04
N ARG A 176 21.26 27.26 -13.62
CA ARG A 176 22.51 27.03 -14.34
C ARG A 176 22.25 26.49 -15.75
N PHE A 177 21.30 25.56 -15.88
CA PHE A 177 20.86 25.06 -17.17
C PHE A 177 20.33 26.19 -18.06
N TRP A 178 19.39 27.00 -17.57
CA TRP A 178 18.84 28.12 -18.34
C TRP A 178 19.88 29.18 -18.70
N THR A 179 20.86 29.40 -17.82
CA THR A 179 22.00 30.27 -18.08
C THR A 179 22.86 29.73 -19.22
N ALA A 180 23.17 28.43 -19.21
CA ALA A 180 23.96 27.78 -20.26
C ALA A 180 23.24 27.81 -21.62
N VAL A 181 21.95 27.48 -21.65
CA VAL A 181 21.10 27.56 -22.85
C VAL A 181 21.06 28.99 -23.36
N GLY A 182 20.80 29.96 -22.48
CA GLY A 182 20.77 31.36 -22.85
C GLY A 182 22.09 31.85 -23.43
N ASN A 183 23.22 31.50 -22.82
CA ASN A 183 24.54 31.90 -23.32
C ASN A 183 24.83 31.36 -24.72
N THR A 184 24.25 30.21 -25.07
CA THR A 184 24.43 29.58 -26.38
C THR A 184 23.51 30.20 -27.44
N PHE A 185 22.24 30.43 -27.11
CA PHE A 185 21.20 30.74 -28.11
C PHE A 185 20.65 32.18 -28.05
N ALA A 186 20.92 32.92 -26.98
CA ALA A 186 20.36 34.25 -26.72
C ALA A 186 21.44 35.23 -26.25
N SER A 187 22.63 35.15 -26.85
CA SER A 187 23.79 35.98 -26.49
C SER A 187 23.58 37.48 -26.73
N ASN A 188 22.59 37.84 -27.54
CA ASN A 188 22.14 39.21 -27.82
C ASN A 188 21.24 39.82 -26.72
N ILE A 189 20.78 39.03 -25.74
CA ILE A 189 19.96 39.49 -24.61
C ILE A 189 20.86 39.78 -23.39
N GLY A 190 20.56 40.80 -22.58
CA GLY A 190 21.28 41.09 -21.33
C GLY A 190 21.40 39.87 -20.42
N ALA A 191 22.61 39.58 -19.93
CA ALA A 191 22.92 38.33 -19.21
C ALA A 191 22.14 38.15 -17.90
N ASP A 192 21.68 39.25 -17.30
CA ASP A 192 20.88 39.34 -16.09
C ASP A 192 19.45 38.79 -16.27
N VAL A 193 18.79 39.11 -17.39
CA VAL A 193 17.42 38.66 -17.70
C VAL A 193 17.38 37.44 -18.63
N ARG A 194 18.52 37.08 -19.21
CA ARG A 194 18.64 36.01 -20.22
C ARG A 194 18.11 34.65 -19.72
N PRO A 195 18.47 34.13 -18.54
CA PRO A 195 17.94 32.85 -18.07
C PRO A 195 16.42 32.86 -17.92
N LEU A 196 15.86 33.99 -17.45
CA LEU A 196 14.42 34.17 -17.26
C LEU A 196 13.67 34.13 -18.59
N ILE A 197 14.09 34.93 -19.57
CA ILE A 197 13.44 35.00 -20.88
C ILE A 197 13.49 33.65 -21.59
N VAL A 198 14.66 33.00 -21.59
CA VAL A 198 14.84 31.70 -22.24
C VAL A 198 13.99 30.63 -21.58
N ALA A 199 13.99 30.56 -20.24
CA ALA A 199 13.18 29.60 -19.51
C ALA A 199 11.68 29.79 -19.75
N MET A 200 11.20 31.05 -19.73
CA MET A 200 9.81 31.37 -20.02
C MET A 200 9.41 30.94 -21.43
N LEU A 201 10.21 31.30 -22.45
CA LEU A 201 9.92 30.97 -23.84
C LEU A 201 9.95 29.46 -24.10
N VAL A 202 11.02 28.79 -23.67
CA VAL A 202 11.14 27.33 -23.86
C VAL A 202 10.05 26.60 -23.08
N GLY A 203 9.79 27.00 -21.82
CA GLY A 203 8.72 26.44 -21.01
C GLY A 203 7.35 26.60 -21.66
N ALA A 204 7.04 27.81 -22.15
CA ALA A 204 5.79 28.11 -22.84
C ALA A 204 5.61 27.27 -24.10
N ILE A 205 6.67 27.10 -24.89
CA ILE A 205 6.62 26.30 -26.11
C ILE A 205 6.40 24.83 -25.75
N VAL A 206 7.21 24.25 -24.86
CA VAL A 206 7.14 22.82 -24.53
C VAL A 206 5.80 22.46 -23.88
N LEU A 207 5.40 23.17 -22.84
CA LEU A 207 4.13 22.88 -22.16
C LEU A 207 2.92 23.34 -22.98
N GLY A 208 3.04 24.37 -23.81
CA GLY A 208 2.01 24.76 -24.76
C GLY A 208 1.75 23.68 -25.80
N LEU A 209 2.80 23.08 -26.36
CA LEU A 209 2.66 21.95 -27.29
C LEU A 209 2.06 20.72 -26.59
N LEU A 210 2.53 20.39 -25.39
CA LEU A 210 1.96 19.28 -24.61
C LEU A 210 0.49 19.52 -24.25
N GLY A 211 0.15 20.73 -23.84
CA GLY A 211 -1.21 21.14 -23.53
C GLY A 211 -2.13 21.12 -24.75
N LEU A 212 -1.64 21.55 -25.92
CA LEU A 212 -2.36 21.46 -27.19
C LEU A 212 -2.65 20.01 -27.54
N VAL A 213 -1.63 19.15 -27.45
CA VAL A 213 -1.76 17.71 -27.71
C VAL A 213 -2.75 17.06 -26.73
N ALA A 214 -2.62 17.34 -25.43
CA ALA A 214 -3.52 16.80 -24.41
C ALA A 214 -4.97 17.29 -24.62
N GLY A 215 -5.16 18.59 -24.88
CA GLY A 215 -6.47 19.19 -25.10
C GLY A 215 -7.15 18.70 -26.39
N SER A 216 -6.36 18.41 -27.43
CA SER A 216 -6.88 17.88 -28.70
C SER A 216 -7.48 16.48 -28.57
N ARG A 217 -7.04 15.68 -27.59
CA ARG A 217 -7.49 14.28 -27.41
C ARG A 217 -8.92 14.13 -26.92
N GLY A 218 -9.53 15.16 -26.35
CA GLY A 218 -10.89 15.08 -25.79
C GLY A 218 -11.81 16.27 -26.10
N GLY A 219 -11.28 17.41 -26.58
CA GLY A 219 -12.06 18.64 -26.74
C GLY A 219 -12.03 19.28 -28.13
N GLY A 220 -11.50 18.61 -29.16
CA GLY A 220 -11.41 19.15 -30.51
C GLY A 220 -10.62 20.46 -30.57
N PHE A 221 -11.03 21.41 -31.43
CA PHE A 221 -10.33 22.70 -31.58
C PHE A 221 -10.32 23.54 -30.29
N ILE A 222 -11.45 23.62 -29.58
CA ILE A 222 -11.56 24.41 -28.34
C ILE A 222 -10.68 23.79 -27.26
N GLY A 223 -10.69 22.45 -27.12
CA GLY A 223 -9.80 21.74 -26.21
C GLY A 223 -8.33 21.96 -26.55
N ALA A 224 -7.95 21.89 -27.82
CA ALA A 224 -6.58 22.15 -28.27
C ALA A 224 -6.15 23.60 -27.99
N PHE A 225 -7.01 24.59 -28.22
CA PHE A 225 -6.72 25.99 -27.95
C PHE A 225 -6.58 26.28 -26.45
N VAL A 226 -7.55 25.85 -25.64
CA VAL A 226 -7.52 26.04 -24.18
C VAL A 226 -6.35 25.27 -23.57
N GLY A 227 -6.12 24.03 -23.99
CA GLY A 227 -5.01 23.22 -23.56
C GLY A 227 -3.67 23.84 -23.95
N GLY A 228 -3.53 24.32 -25.19
CA GLY A 228 -2.32 24.96 -25.68
C GLY A 228 -2.01 26.27 -24.97
N LEU A 229 -3.01 27.14 -24.81
CA LEU A 229 -2.86 28.41 -24.11
C LEU A 229 -2.57 28.20 -22.62
N GLY A 230 -3.34 27.33 -21.96
CA GLY A 230 -3.12 26.98 -20.55
C GLY A 230 -1.76 26.36 -20.30
N GLY A 231 -1.35 25.43 -21.18
CA GLY A 231 -0.01 24.84 -21.17
C GLY A 231 1.10 25.87 -21.37
N ALA A 232 0.92 26.81 -22.30
CA ALA A 232 1.92 27.85 -22.57
C ALA A 232 2.08 28.82 -21.39
N ILE A 233 0.96 29.26 -20.80
CA ILE A 233 0.98 30.14 -19.61
C ILE A 233 1.65 29.42 -18.44
N PHE A 234 1.22 28.18 -18.16
CA PHE A 234 1.80 27.38 -17.08
C PHE A 234 3.29 27.11 -17.32
N GLY A 235 3.68 26.83 -18.56
CA GLY A 235 5.06 26.65 -18.99
C GLY A 235 5.92 27.88 -18.82
N ALA A 236 5.40 29.06 -19.18
CA ALA A 236 6.09 30.32 -18.96
C ALA A 236 6.32 30.55 -17.46
N LEU A 237 5.30 30.38 -16.63
CA LEU A 237 5.39 30.55 -15.17
C LEU A 237 6.36 29.57 -14.53
N LEU A 238 6.32 28.29 -14.93
CA LEU A 238 7.23 27.27 -14.43
C LEU A 238 8.67 27.52 -14.90
N GLY A 239 8.85 27.94 -16.15
CA GLY A 239 10.13 28.37 -16.70
C GLY A 239 10.70 29.54 -15.90
N ALA A 240 9.88 30.58 -15.66
CA ALA A 240 10.27 31.71 -14.83
C ALA A 240 10.70 31.26 -13.43
N LEU A 241 9.89 30.45 -12.75
CA LEU A 241 10.17 29.96 -11.41
C LEU A 241 11.48 29.16 -11.35
N THR A 242 11.73 28.29 -12.33
CA THR A 242 12.93 27.46 -12.37
C THR A 242 14.19 28.21 -12.82
N SER A 243 14.02 29.39 -13.42
CA SER A 243 15.13 30.29 -13.77
C SER A 243 15.62 31.10 -12.57
N VAL A 244 14.85 31.22 -11.49
CA VAL A 244 15.27 31.95 -10.30
C VAL A 244 16.35 31.16 -9.56
N ALA A 245 17.38 31.86 -9.10
CA ALA A 245 18.41 31.26 -8.28
C ALA A 245 17.89 30.94 -6.87
N ILE A 246 17.56 29.68 -6.62
CA ILE A 246 17.03 29.24 -5.32
C ILE A 246 18.20 28.74 -4.44
N GLY A 247 18.29 29.26 -3.22
CA GLY A 247 19.31 28.83 -2.25
C GLY A 247 19.05 27.42 -1.70
N PRO A 248 20.08 26.70 -1.22
CA PRO A 248 19.95 25.31 -0.75
C PRO A 248 18.86 25.09 0.31
N ARG A 249 18.69 26.05 1.23
CA ARG A 249 17.68 25.99 2.29
C ARG A 249 16.26 25.99 1.74
N VAL A 250 15.99 26.89 0.79
CA VAL A 250 14.66 27.01 0.16
C VAL A 250 14.41 25.85 -0.80
N GLY A 251 15.44 25.42 -1.54
CA GLY A 251 15.36 24.22 -2.37
C GLY A 251 15.01 22.98 -1.55
N ALA A 252 15.66 22.75 -0.42
CA ALA A 252 15.35 21.64 0.49
C ALA A 252 13.92 21.74 1.05
N ALA A 253 13.47 22.93 1.44
CA ALA A 253 12.11 23.15 1.93
C ALA A 253 11.05 22.84 0.86
N ILE A 254 11.26 23.29 -0.38
CA ILE A 254 10.37 22.96 -1.50
C ILE A 254 10.40 21.45 -1.80
N GLY A 255 11.59 20.84 -1.82
CA GLY A 255 11.75 19.40 -2.01
C GLY A 255 10.98 18.58 -0.98
N LEU A 256 11.08 18.95 0.30
CA LEU A 256 10.32 18.29 1.37
C LEU A 256 8.81 18.47 1.19
N ALA A 257 8.35 19.67 0.83
CA ALA A 257 6.92 19.90 0.57
C ALA A 257 6.43 19.02 -0.60
N VAL A 258 7.22 18.91 -1.68
CA VAL A 258 6.90 18.04 -2.82
C VAL A 258 6.83 16.57 -2.40
N ALA A 259 7.77 16.09 -1.58
CA ALA A 259 7.72 14.71 -1.07
C ALA A 259 6.42 14.45 -0.29
N LEU A 260 6.07 15.36 0.63
CA LEU A 260 4.90 15.22 1.49
C LEU A 260 3.57 15.42 0.76
N ILE A 261 3.57 16.02 -0.43
CA ILE A 261 2.39 16.11 -1.32
C ILE A 261 2.28 14.88 -2.22
N ILE A 262 3.38 14.44 -2.83
CA ILE A 262 3.38 13.29 -3.74
C ILE A 262 3.03 12.01 -3.00
N TRP A 263 3.50 11.84 -1.76
CA TRP A 263 3.20 10.65 -0.97
C TRP A 263 1.69 10.37 -0.81
N PRO A 264 0.86 11.28 -0.27
CA PRO A 264 -0.58 11.06 -0.16
C PRO A 264 -1.30 10.98 -1.51
N ILE A 265 -0.81 11.67 -2.54
CA ILE A 265 -1.34 11.53 -3.90
C ILE A 265 -1.09 10.12 -4.44
N ALA A 266 0.13 9.59 -4.28
CA ALA A 266 0.48 8.23 -4.70
C ALA A 266 -0.38 7.18 -3.98
N MET A 267 -0.57 7.34 -2.67
CA MET A 267 -1.49 6.51 -1.89
C MET A 267 -2.92 6.58 -2.43
N SER A 268 -3.44 7.80 -2.66
CA SER A 268 -4.80 8.03 -3.17
C SER A 268 -5.02 7.37 -4.53
N ILE A 269 -4.11 7.59 -5.48
CA ILE A 269 -4.14 6.97 -6.82
C ILE A 269 -4.07 5.45 -6.68
N GLY A 270 -3.21 4.96 -5.78
CA GLY A 270 -3.06 3.54 -5.53
C GLY A 270 -4.35 2.88 -5.05
N VAL A 271 -5.12 3.54 -4.20
CA VAL A 271 -6.42 3.08 -3.72
C VAL A 271 -7.48 3.21 -4.82
N ALA A 272 -7.57 4.37 -5.49
CA ALA A 272 -8.53 4.61 -6.55
C ALA A 272 -8.45 3.60 -7.71
N ARG A 273 -7.24 3.10 -8.01
CA ARG A 273 -7.03 2.11 -9.09
C ARG A 273 -7.36 0.67 -8.72
N ARG A 274 -7.32 0.29 -7.44
CA ARG A 274 -7.47 -1.11 -7.01
C ARG A 274 -8.73 -1.34 -6.17
N GLY A 275 -9.33 -0.29 -5.65
CA GLY A 275 -10.39 -0.38 -4.67
C GLY A 275 -9.87 -0.79 -3.29
N VAL A 276 -10.82 -0.88 -2.35
CA VAL A 276 -10.64 -1.45 -1.02
C VAL A 276 -11.32 -2.82 -1.04
N ASP A 277 -10.60 -3.86 -0.64
CA ASP A 277 -11.16 -5.21 -0.55
C ASP A 277 -12.03 -5.32 0.70
N THR A 278 -13.31 -5.03 0.54
CA THR A 278 -14.29 -5.05 1.63
C THR A 278 -14.53 -6.45 2.17
N GLU A 279 -14.36 -7.49 1.36
CA GLU A 279 -14.51 -8.87 1.80
C GLU A 279 -13.32 -9.31 2.65
N ALA A 280 -12.09 -9.04 2.20
CA ALA A 280 -10.91 -9.27 3.03
C ALA A 280 -10.97 -8.50 4.36
N LEU A 281 -11.50 -7.27 4.34
CA LEU A 281 -11.69 -6.48 5.55
C LEU A 281 -12.75 -7.08 6.48
N LYS A 282 -13.84 -7.63 5.94
CA LYS A 282 -14.86 -8.31 6.74
C LYS A 282 -14.32 -9.58 7.37
N ASN A 283 -13.64 -10.43 6.59
CA ASN A 283 -13.09 -11.71 7.05
C ASN A 283 -12.08 -11.52 8.19
N ARG A 284 -11.40 -10.36 8.23
CA ARG A 284 -10.47 -9.97 9.30
C ARG A 284 -11.14 -9.81 10.67
N PHE A 285 -12.44 -9.50 10.71
CA PHE A 285 -13.19 -9.23 11.94
C PHE A 285 -14.37 -10.18 12.16
N TRP A 286 -14.54 -11.16 11.27
CA TRP A 286 -15.69 -12.04 11.27
C TRP A 286 -15.24 -13.49 11.44
N PRO A 287 -15.75 -14.22 12.46
CA PRO A 287 -15.27 -15.57 12.75
C PRO A 287 -15.96 -16.61 11.84
N ASP A 288 -15.53 -16.70 10.59
CA ASP A 288 -16.13 -17.60 9.60
C ASP A 288 -15.91 -19.07 9.95
N GLU A 289 -14.73 -19.46 10.45
CA GLU A 289 -14.38 -20.87 10.70
C GLU A 289 -15.20 -21.44 11.86
N THR A 290 -15.36 -20.67 12.96
CA THR A 290 -16.24 -21.04 14.06
C THR A 290 -17.70 -21.15 13.62
N ILE A 291 -18.18 -20.23 12.76
CA ILE A 291 -19.57 -20.25 12.27
C ILE A 291 -19.82 -21.47 11.37
N GLU A 292 -18.91 -21.77 10.44
CA GLU A 292 -19.03 -22.91 9.54
C GLU A 292 -18.97 -24.24 10.31
N THR A 293 -18.00 -24.41 11.20
CA THR A 293 -17.87 -25.62 12.03
C THR A 293 -19.11 -25.86 12.90
N THR A 294 -19.69 -24.78 13.44
CA THR A 294 -20.94 -24.85 14.22
C THR A 294 -22.14 -25.24 13.34
N LYS A 295 -22.24 -24.70 12.11
CA LYS A 295 -23.29 -25.06 11.16
C LYS A 295 -23.21 -26.53 10.76
N GLU A 296 -22.03 -27.01 10.40
CA GLU A 296 -21.80 -28.42 10.06
C GLU A 296 -22.21 -29.35 11.21
N THR A 297 -21.86 -28.99 12.44
CA THR A 297 -22.26 -29.75 13.64
C THR A 297 -23.78 -29.75 13.82
N ILE A 298 -24.46 -28.62 13.61
CA ILE A 298 -25.93 -28.55 13.69
C ILE A 298 -26.59 -29.40 12.59
N GLU A 299 -26.07 -29.37 11.37
CA GLU A 299 -26.58 -30.17 10.25
C GLU A 299 -26.42 -31.66 10.53
N TRP A 300 -25.25 -32.09 10.98
CA TRP A 300 -25.01 -33.46 11.42
C TRP A 300 -25.94 -33.91 12.55
N VAL A 301 -26.23 -33.04 13.53
CA VAL A 301 -27.18 -33.34 14.62
C VAL A 301 -28.59 -33.48 14.07
N ARG A 302 -28.98 -32.62 13.10
CA ARG A 302 -30.29 -32.67 12.46
C ARG A 302 -30.48 -33.93 11.62
N GLU A 303 -29.45 -34.43 10.94
CA GLU A 303 -29.50 -35.70 10.20
C GLU A 303 -29.68 -36.90 11.14
N ARG A 304 -29.08 -36.86 12.32
CA ARG A 304 -29.14 -37.95 13.31
C ARG A 304 -30.34 -37.89 14.24
N THR A 305 -31.04 -36.76 14.30
CA THR A 305 -32.21 -36.56 15.15
C THR A 305 -33.42 -36.25 14.26
N PRO A 306 -34.25 -37.26 13.91
CA PRO A 306 -35.47 -36.97 13.17
C PRO A 306 -36.33 -36.05 14.03
N LEU A 307 -36.49 -34.80 13.59
CA LEU A 307 -37.40 -33.86 14.23
C LEU A 307 -38.80 -34.49 14.15
N GLY A 308 -39.36 -34.85 15.31
CA GLY A 308 -40.76 -35.28 15.41
C GLY A 308 -41.69 -34.20 14.81
N PRO A 309 -42.92 -34.58 14.40
CA PRO A 309 -43.81 -33.69 13.65
C PRO A 309 -43.95 -32.34 14.36
N ARG A 310 -43.79 -31.23 13.61
CA ARG A 310 -44.11 -29.90 14.14
C ARG A 310 -45.59 -29.89 14.51
N SER A 311 -45.89 -29.82 15.80
CA SER A 311 -47.22 -29.50 16.34
C SER A 311 -47.54 -28.03 16.14
#